data_AF-A0AAX3RNB7-F1
#
_entry.id   AF-A0AAX3RNB7-F1
#
_cell.length_a   1.000
_cell.length_b   1.000
_cell.length_c   1.000
_cell.angle_alpha   90.00
_cell.angle_beta   90.00
_cell.angle_gamma   90.00
#
_symmetry.space_group_name_H-M   'P 1'
#
loop_
_entity.id
_entity.type
_entity.pdbx_description
1 polymer ?
#
loop_
_entity_poly.entity_id
_entity_poly.type
_entity_poly.pdbx_seq_one_letter_code
_entity_poly.pdbx_strand_id
1 'polypeptide(L)' 'MSELFSVPYFIENLKQHIEMNQSEDKLHAMNSYYRSVVSTLVQDQLTKNAVVLKRIQHLDEAYNKVKRGESK' A
#
# COMPACT_ATOMS: atom_id res chain seq x y z
N MET A 1 -16.07 -5.82 3.77
CA MET A 1 -15.22 -5.94 2.57
C MET A 1 -14.80 -4.54 2.17
N SER A 2 -13.52 -4.21 2.33
CA SER A 2 -12.95 -2.96 1.81
C SER A 2 -12.92 -2.99 0.29
N GLU A 3 -13.24 -1.87 -0.36
CA GLU A 3 -13.14 -1.72 -1.81
C GLU A 3 -11.69 -1.92 -2.29
N LEU A 4 -11.48 -2.65 -3.38
CA LEU A 4 -10.13 -2.94 -3.89
C LEU A 4 -9.38 -1.65 -4.23
N PHE A 5 -8.11 -1.58 -3.83
CA PHE A 5 -7.23 -0.43 -4.02
C PHE A 5 -7.75 0.89 -3.39
N SER A 6 -8.63 0.80 -2.40
CA SER A 6 -8.97 1.91 -1.52
C SER A 6 -7.91 2.09 -0.44
N VAL A 7 -7.92 3.25 0.23
CA VAL A 7 -7.06 3.53 1.39
C VAL A 7 -7.18 2.44 2.47
N PRO A 8 -8.38 2.05 2.97
CA PRO A 8 -8.49 1.02 4.01
C PRO A 8 -7.97 -0.34 3.53
N TYR A 9 -8.17 -0.70 2.25
CA TYR A 9 -7.59 -1.92 1.68
C TYR A 9 -6.06 -1.94 1.80
N PHE A 10 -5.39 -0.85 1.43
CA PHE A 10 -3.93 -0.77 1.54
C PHE A 10 -3.45 -0.72 3.00
N ILE A 11 -4.20 -0.10 3.91
CA ILE A 11 -3.87 -0.11 5.35
C ILE A 11 -3.88 -1.54 5.91
N GLU A 12 -4.92 -2.32 5.60
CA GLU A 12 -5.02 -3.72 6.05
C GLU A 12 -3.87 -4.56 5.50
N ASN A 13 -3.57 -4.45 4.21
CA ASN A 13 -2.47 -5.20 3.59
C ASN A 13 -1.10 -4.77 4.12
N LEU A 14 -0.87 -3.47 4.37
CA LEU A 14 0.36 -2.99 4.99
C LEU A 14 0.54 -3.58 6.39
N LYS A 15 -0.51 -3.60 7.22
CA LYS A 15 -0.46 -4.20 8.56
C LYS A 15 -0.12 -5.69 8.49
N GLN A 16 -0.80 -6.44 7.62
CA GLN A 16 -0.52 -7.86 7.41
C GLN A 16 0.91 -8.11 6.94
N HIS A 17 1.42 -7.31 5.99
CA HIS A 17 2.78 -7.46 5.48
C HIS A 17 3.85 -7.19 6.55
N ILE A 18 3.61 -6.21 7.43
CA ILE A 18 4.47 -5.92 8.58
C ILE A 18 4.43 -7.09 9.58
N GLU A 19 3.25 -7.62 9.89
CA GLU A 19 3.08 -8.74 10.84
C GLU A 19 3.75 -10.02 10.34
N MET A 20 3.73 -10.27 9.03
CA MET A 20 4.36 -11.43 8.40
C MET A 20 5.88 -11.30 8.28
N ASN A 21 6.41 -10.07 8.17
CA ASN A 21 7.85 -9.82 8.04
C ASN A 21 8.45 -9.32 9.36
N GLN A 22 8.43 -10.16 10.40
CA GLN A 22 9.02 -9.82 11.70
C GLN A 22 10.56 -9.71 11.68
N SER A 23 11.21 -10.17 10.60
CA SER A 23 12.65 -10.08 10.43
C SER A 23 13.13 -8.72 9.91
N GLU A 24 12.24 -7.92 9.33
CA GLU A 24 12.57 -6.59 8.81
C GLU A 24 12.01 -5.50 9.73
N ASP A 25 12.72 -4.37 9.83
CA ASP A 25 12.19 -3.18 10.49
C ASP A 25 10.85 -2.79 9.87
N LYS A 26 9.88 -2.40 10.70
CA LYS A 26 8.54 -1.98 10.25
C LYS A 26 8.59 -1.01 9.06
N LEU A 27 9.49 -0.03 9.10
CA LEU A 27 9.66 0.94 8.02
C LEU A 27 10.16 0.29 6.72
N HIS A 28 11.07 -0.67 6.82
CA HIS A 28 11.61 -1.41 5.68
C HIS A 28 10.54 -2.31 5.06
N ALA A 29 9.77 -3.03 5.88
CA ALA A 29 8.64 -3.84 5.42
C ALA A 29 7.58 -2.97 4.71
N MET A 30 7.28 -1.77 5.23
CA MET A 30 6.38 -0.83 4.56
C MET A 30 6.94 -0.34 3.22
N ASN A 31 8.24 -0.03 3.15
CA ASN A 31 8.90 0.44 1.93
C ASN A 31 8.96 -0.65 0.85
N SER A 32 9.25 -1.90 1.25
CA SER A 32 9.30 -3.04 0.34
C SER A 32 7.91 -3.32 -0.24
N TYR A 33 6.87 -3.30 0.60
CA TYR A 33 5.48 -3.40 0.15
C TYR A 33 5.11 -2.26 -0.82
N TYR A 34 5.41 -1.01 -0.45
CA TYR A 34 5.08 0.16 -1.27
C TYR A 34 5.69 0.05 -2.66
N ARG A 35 6.99 -0.27 -2.75
CA ARG A 35 7.70 -0.43 -4.03
C ARG A 35 7.11 -1.56 -4.87
N SER A 36 6.78 -2.69 -4.25
CA SER A 36 6.19 -3.85 -4.93
C SER A 36 4.82 -3.52 -5.53
N VAL A 37 3.94 -2.87 -4.76
CA VAL A 37 2.61 -2.48 -5.23
C VAL A 37 2.68 -1.43 -6.32
N VAL A 38 3.51 -0.39 -6.16
CA VAL A 38 3.68 0.63 -7.21
C VAL A 38 4.22 -0.01 -8.50
N SER A 39 5.19 -0.91 -8.42
CA SER A 39 5.72 -1.62 -9.59
C SER A 39 4.61 -2.40 -10.31
N THR A 40 3.78 -3.13 -9.56
CA THR A 40 2.65 -3.88 -10.10
C THR A 40 1.61 -2.96 -10.77
N LEU A 41 1.27 -1.85 -10.12
CA LEU A 41 0.29 -0.89 -10.64
C LEU A 41 0.78 -0.18 -11.92
N VAL A 42 2.08 0.10 -12.03
CA VAL A 42 2.67 0.73 -13.22
C VAL A 42 2.85 -0.26 -14.37
N GLN A 43 3.14 -1.52 -14.07
CA GLN A 43 3.24 -2.57 -15.08
C GLN A 43 1.88 -2.97 -15.67
N ASP A 44 0.77 -2.69 -14.97
CA ASP A 44 -0.58 -2.92 -15.47
C ASP A 44 -0.88 -2.04 -16.70
N GLN A 45 -0.75 -2.63 -17.90
CA GLN A 45 -1.01 -1.98 -19.19
C GLN A 45 -2.51 -1.91 -19.53
N LEU A 46 -3.39 -2.57 -18.78
CA LEU A 46 -4.82 -2.65 -19.07
C LEU A 46 -5.60 -1.52 -18.40
N THR A 47 -5.09 -1.01 -17.29
CA THR A 47 -5.72 0.07 -16.52
C THR A 47 -5.28 1.45 -17.02
N LYS A 48 -6.24 2.38 -17.20
CA LYS A 48 -5.92 3.78 -17.57
C LYS A 48 -4.94 4.42 -16.58
N ASN A 49 -3.97 5.17 -17.09
CA ASN A 49 -2.97 5.88 -16.27
C ASN A 49 -3.58 6.72 -15.13
N ALA A 50 -4.71 7.39 -15.37
CA ALA A 50 -5.41 8.17 -14.35
C ALA A 50 -5.91 7.32 -13.16
N VAL A 51 -6.35 6.08 -13.44
CA VAL A 51 -6.78 5.13 -12.40
C VAL A 51 -5.57 4.59 -11.65
N VAL A 52 -4.48 4.27 -12.35
CA VAL A 52 -3.20 3.87 -11.73
C VAL A 52 -2.70 4.94 -10.77
N LEU A 53 -2.67 6.21 -11.20
CA LEU A 53 -2.26 7.33 -10.35
C LEU A 53 -3.16 7.48 -9.12
N LYS A 54 -4.48 7.35 -9.28
CA LYS A 54 -5.41 7.40 -8.14
C LYS A 54 -5.15 6.27 -7.13
N ARG A 55 -4.87 5.06 -7.60
CA ARG A 55 -4.51 3.92 -6.73
C ARG A 55 -3.19 4.16 -5.99
N ILE A 56 -2.19 4.74 -6.66
CA ILE A 56 -0.91 5.11 -6.03
C ILE A 56 -1.14 6.20 -4.96
N GLN A 57 -2.01 7.18 -5.21
CA GLN A 57 -2.37 8.19 -4.21
C GLN A 57 -3.02 7.56 -2.97
N HIS A 58 -3.95 6.60 -3.16
CA HIS A 58 -4.54 5.87 -2.04
C HIS A 58 -3.49 5.06 -1.25
N LEU A 59 -2.52 4.45 -1.94
CA LEU A 59 -1.41 3.73 -1.31
C LEU A 59 -0.53 4.68 -0.49
N ASP A 60 -0.25 5.88 -1.01
CA ASP A 60 0.53 6.90 -0.30
C ASP A 60 -0.16 7.39 0.98
N GLU A 61 -1.47 7.63 0.91
CA GLU A 61 -2.25 7.99 2.08
C GLU A 61 -2.26 6.87 3.13
N ALA A 62 -2.44 5.62 2.70
CA ALA A 62 -2.39 4.45 3.57
C ALA A 62 -1.02 4.28 4.24
N TYR A 63 0.06 4.41 3.48
CA TYR A 63 1.43 4.34 3.99
C TYR A 63 1.65 5.40 5.08
N ASN A 64 1.27 6.65 4.82
CA ASN A 64 1.43 7.74 5.77
C ASN A 64 0.60 7.53 7.04
N LYS A 65 -0.64 7.03 6.93
CA LYS A 65 -1.48 6.69 8.08
C LYS A 65 -0.89 5.57 8.95
N VAL A 66 -0.35 4.51 8.33
CA VAL A 66 0.29 3.40 9.05
C VAL A 66 1.60 3.83 9.71
N LYS A 67 2.36 4.72 9.06
CA LYS A 67 3.60 5.28 9.60
C LYS A 67 3.34 6.19 10.80
N ARG A 68 2.29 7.01 10.74
CA ARG A 68 1.88 7.93 11.83
C ARG A 68 1.14 7.21 12.97
N GLY A 69 0.71 5.97 12.78
CA GLY A 69 -0.10 5.24 13.76
C GLY A 69 -1.57 5.67 13.81
N GLU A 70 -2.03 6.44 12.81
CA GLU A 70 -3.42 6.94 12.67
C GLU A 70 -4.36 5.88 12.09
N SER A 71 -4.02 4.60 12.25
CA SER A 71 -4.70 3.46 11.61
C SER A 71 -5.87 2.90 12.44
N LYS A 72 -6.48 3.73 13.28
CA LYS A 72 -7.60 3.37 14.16
C LYS A 72 -8.92 3.31 13.39
#